data_AF-A0A485BU86-F1
#
_entry.id   AF-A0A485BU86-F1
#
_cell.length_a   1.000
_cell.length_b   1.000
_cell.length_c   1.000
_cell.angle_alpha   90.00
_cell.angle_beta   90.00
_cell.angle_gamma   90.00
#
_symmetry.space_group_name_H-M   'P 1'
#
loop_
_entity.id
_entity.type
_entity.pdbx_description
1 polymer ?
#
loop_
_entity_poly.entity_id
_entity_poly.type
_entity_poly.pdbx_seq_one_letter_code
_entity_poly.pdbx_strand_id
1 'polypeptide(L)'
;MLSKADVVVVNGLGLEGWVDRLIKASGFKGELVVASTGVKTHTLNEEGKTVTDPHAWNSAANGALYAQNILNGLIKADPQDKAALETSGQRYIGQLTEIDGWAKKTVYGNSAGKTQSAHQP
;
A
#
# COMPACT_ATOMS: atom_id res chain seq x y z
N MET A 1 20.38 5.33 -13.76
CA MET A 1 21.01 4.32 -12.88
C MET A 1 20.45 4.49 -11.49
N LEU A 2 20.24 3.40 -10.75
CA LEU A 2 19.70 3.45 -9.38
C LEU A 2 20.54 4.34 -8.45
N SER A 3 21.86 4.39 -8.66
CA SER A 3 22.81 5.24 -7.93
C SER A 3 22.54 6.75 -8.02
N LYS A 4 21.77 7.20 -9.02
CA LYS A 4 21.43 8.61 -9.26
C LYS A 4 19.98 8.94 -8.90
N ALA A 5 19.23 7.98 -8.39
CA ALA A 5 17.87 8.24 -7.93
C ALA A 5 17.91 9.00 -6.60
N ASP A 6 16.98 9.92 -6.41
CA ASP A 6 16.77 10.61 -5.14
C ASP A 6 15.86 9.81 -4.20
N VAL A 7 14.95 9.03 -4.77
CA VAL A 7 14.01 8.16 -4.04
C VAL A 7 13.92 6.80 -4.70
N VAL A 8 13.90 5.75 -3.88
CA VAL A 8 13.55 4.39 -4.27
C VAL A 8 12.38 3.95 -3.41
N VAL A 9 11.29 3.54 -4.06
CA VAL A 9 10.12 2.98 -3.39
C VAL A 9 10.12 1.47 -3.61
N VAL A 10 9.98 0.72 -2.53
CA VAL A 10 9.79 -0.73 -2.55
C VAL A 10 8.48 -1.07 -1.83
N ASN A 11 7.81 -2.14 -2.24
CA ASN A 11 6.61 -2.62 -1.58
C ASN A 11 6.93 -2.98 -0.13
N GLY A 12 7.94 -3.83 0.07
CA GLY A 12 8.19 -4.49 1.35
C GLY A 12 7.46 -5.82 1.45
N LEU A 13 7.28 -6.30 2.69
CA LEU A 13 6.62 -7.58 2.99
C LEU A 13 7.28 -8.81 2.33
N GLY A 14 8.55 -8.70 1.95
CA GLY A 14 9.28 -9.76 1.28
C GLY A 14 8.93 -9.95 -0.20
N LEU A 15 8.12 -9.05 -0.80
CA LEU A 15 7.77 -9.14 -2.22
C LEU A 15 9.02 -9.07 -3.11
N GLU A 16 9.93 -8.15 -2.83
CA GLU A 16 11.15 -7.97 -3.62
C GLU A 16 12.37 -8.67 -2.99
N GLY A 17 12.46 -10.00 -3.10
CA GLY A 17 13.59 -10.78 -2.56
C GLY A 17 15.00 -10.46 -3.12
N TRP A 18 15.11 -9.49 -4.03
CA TRP A 18 16.35 -9.10 -4.71
C TRP A 18 16.69 -7.61 -4.54
N VAL A 19 15.76 -6.74 -4.15
CA VAL A 19 15.94 -5.29 -4.26
C VAL A 19 16.97 -4.75 -3.27
N ASP A 20 17.05 -5.31 -2.06
CA ASP A 20 18.02 -4.90 -1.06
C ASP A 20 19.46 -5.09 -1.54
N ARG A 21 19.71 -6.21 -2.24
CA ARG A 21 21.02 -6.50 -2.85
C ARG A 21 21.33 -5.52 -3.96
N LEU A 22 20.35 -5.18 -4.80
CA LEU A 22 20.53 -4.21 -5.87
C LEU A 22 20.79 -2.80 -5.34
N ILE A 23 20.02 -2.34 -4.36
CA ILE A 23 20.18 -1.04 -3.69
C ILE A 23 21.60 -0.94 -3.13
N LYS A 24 22.03 -1.96 -2.37
CA LYS A 24 23.38 -2.03 -1.80
C LYS A 24 24.47 -2.02 -2.89
N ALA A 25 24.33 -2.82 -3.93
CA ALA A 25 25.32 -2.93 -5.01
C ALA A 25 25.39 -1.65 -5.87
N SER A 26 24.29 -0.94 -6.04
CA SER A 26 24.24 0.30 -6.81
C SER A 26 24.92 1.48 -6.13
N GLY A 27 25.15 1.42 -4.81
CA GLY A 27 25.68 2.54 -4.03
C GLY A 27 24.66 3.66 -3.80
N PHE A 28 23.36 3.38 -3.93
CA PHE A 28 22.27 4.33 -3.67
C PHE A 28 22.39 4.99 -2.29
N LYS A 29 22.15 6.29 -2.24
CA LYS A 29 22.23 7.14 -1.03
C LYS A 29 20.97 8.00 -0.79
N GLY A 30 19.99 7.91 -1.69
CA GLY A 30 18.74 8.65 -1.57
C GLY A 30 17.80 8.03 -0.53
N GLU A 31 16.55 8.47 -0.55
CA GLU A 31 15.52 7.99 0.36
C GLU A 31 14.97 6.63 -0.09
N LEU A 32 15.09 5.62 0.78
CA LEU A 32 14.43 4.33 0.58
C LEU A 32 13.09 4.33 1.32
N VAL A 33 12.01 4.20 0.58
CA VAL A 33 10.65 4.11 1.11
C VAL A 33 10.16 2.67 1.04
N VAL A 34 9.83 2.09 2.19
CA VAL A 34 9.06 0.84 2.25
C VAL A 34 7.57 1.20 2.32
N ALA A 35 6.87 1.07 1.19
CA ALA A 35 5.50 1.55 1.03
C ALA A 35 4.53 0.86 2.01
N SER A 36 4.77 -0.41 2.34
CA SER A 36 3.94 -1.18 3.26
C SER A 36 4.17 -0.90 4.75
N THR A 37 4.98 0.09 5.12
CA THR A 37 5.29 0.37 6.53
C THR A 37 4.01 0.64 7.33
N GLY A 38 3.83 -0.08 8.43
CA GLY A 38 2.68 0.06 9.33
C GLY A 38 1.41 -0.69 8.89
N VAL A 39 1.44 -1.41 7.77
CA VAL A 39 0.31 -2.22 7.31
C VAL A 39 0.05 -3.39 8.27
N LYS A 40 -1.23 -3.64 8.57
CA LYS A 40 -1.67 -4.89 9.19
C LYS A 40 -1.74 -5.97 8.13
N THR A 41 -0.82 -6.92 8.20
CA THR A 41 -0.68 -7.97 7.18
C THR A 41 -1.61 -9.15 7.43
N HIS A 42 -1.92 -9.84 6.33
CA HIS A 42 -2.48 -11.18 6.36
C HIS A 42 -1.38 -12.22 6.15
N THR A 43 -1.73 -13.48 6.34
CA THR A 43 -0.83 -14.61 6.10
C THR A 43 -1.39 -15.53 5.04
N LEU A 44 -0.51 -16.12 4.23
CA LEU A 44 -0.81 -17.15 3.26
C LEU A 44 -0.18 -18.47 3.71
N ASN A 45 -0.69 -19.59 3.19
CA ASN A 45 0.00 -20.87 3.28
C ASN A 45 0.68 -21.14 1.93
N GLU A 46 2.00 -21.21 1.92
CA GLU A 46 2.81 -21.57 0.76
C GLU A 46 3.59 -22.84 1.11
N GLU A 47 3.33 -23.92 0.37
CA GLU A 47 4.04 -25.20 0.53
C GLU A 47 4.06 -25.71 1.99
N GLY A 48 2.96 -25.54 2.72
CA GLY A 48 2.84 -25.95 4.12
C GLY A 48 3.46 -24.98 5.13
N LYS A 49 3.97 -23.83 4.69
CA LYS A 49 4.52 -22.77 5.55
C LYS A 49 3.59 -21.56 5.58
N THR A 50 3.41 -21.00 6.78
CA THR A 50 2.72 -19.72 6.94
C THR A 50 3.69 -18.59 6.59
N VAL A 51 3.37 -17.83 5.56
CA VAL A 51 4.15 -16.68 5.09
C VAL A 51 3.30 -15.40 5.13
N THR A 52 3.94 -14.23 5.16
CA THR A 52 3.24 -12.95 5.06
C THR A 52 2.68 -12.77 3.65
N ASP A 53 1.41 -12.37 3.52
CA ASP A 53 0.83 -11.96 2.24
C ASP A 53 1.43 -10.61 1.81
N PRO A 54 2.20 -10.55 0.71
CA PRO A 54 2.78 -9.29 0.28
C PRO A 54 1.78 -8.37 -0.44
N HIS A 55 0.60 -8.87 -0.83
CA HIS A 55 -0.40 -8.16 -1.64
C HIS A 55 -1.28 -7.20 -0.84
N ALA A 56 -0.70 -6.56 0.17
CA ALA A 56 -1.39 -5.68 1.09
C ALA A 56 -2.11 -4.50 0.40
N TRP A 57 -1.62 -4.07 -0.78
CA TRP A 57 -2.22 -2.98 -1.57
C TRP A 57 -3.64 -3.29 -2.09
N ASN A 58 -4.06 -4.57 -2.09
CA ASN A 58 -5.42 -4.96 -2.51
C ASN A 58 -6.51 -4.41 -1.56
N SER A 59 -6.15 -3.98 -0.35
CA SER A 59 -7.04 -3.21 0.51
C SER A 59 -6.86 -1.72 0.22
N ALA A 60 -7.95 -1.03 -0.13
CA ALA A 60 -7.92 0.42 -0.37
C ALA A 60 -7.47 1.22 0.87
N ALA A 61 -7.84 0.78 2.08
CA ALA A 61 -7.33 1.35 3.33
C ALA A 61 -5.81 1.20 3.47
N ASN A 62 -5.25 0.03 3.13
CA ASN A 62 -3.80 -0.13 3.09
C ASN A 62 -3.19 0.72 1.96
N GLY A 63 -3.82 0.79 0.79
CA GLY A 63 -3.39 1.66 -0.30
C GLY A 63 -3.23 3.13 0.14
N ALA A 64 -4.13 3.64 0.97
CA ALA A 64 -4.01 4.99 1.54
C ALA A 64 -2.76 5.13 2.42
N LEU A 65 -2.41 4.11 3.20
CA LEU A 65 -1.18 4.07 4.00
C LEU A 65 0.08 4.01 3.11
N TYR A 66 0.05 3.24 2.03
CA TYR A 66 1.13 3.21 1.03
C TYR A 66 1.36 4.60 0.45
N ALA A 67 0.29 5.25 0.00
CA ALA A 67 0.34 6.60 -0.56
C ALA A 67 0.89 7.62 0.46
N GLN A 68 0.51 7.51 1.74
CA GLN A 68 1.06 8.37 2.79
C GLN A 68 2.56 8.15 3.03
N ASN A 69 3.01 6.89 3.05
CA ASN A 69 4.44 6.56 3.20
C ASN A 69 5.27 7.08 2.02
N ILE A 70 4.76 6.92 0.79
CA ILE A 70 5.39 7.43 -0.42
C ILE A 70 5.45 8.96 -0.39
N LEU A 71 4.33 9.63 -0.05
CA LEU A 71 4.28 11.07 0.08
C LEU A 71 5.35 11.59 1.07
N ASN A 72 5.45 10.95 2.24
CA ASN A 72 6.45 11.33 3.25
C ASN A 72 7.88 11.18 2.73
N GLY A 73 8.17 10.10 1.99
CA GLY A 73 9.46 9.89 1.36
C GLY A 73 9.78 10.92 0.28
N LEU A 74 8.80 11.25 -0.57
CA LEU A 74 8.95 12.29 -1.59
C LEU A 74 9.23 13.67 -0.97
N ILE A 75 8.47 14.06 0.06
CA ILE A 75 8.69 15.34 0.78
C ILE A 75 10.07 15.38 1.45
N LYS A 76 10.53 14.26 1.98
CA LYS A 76 11.85 14.17 2.62
C LYS A 76 12.98 14.34 1.61
N ALA A 77 12.83 13.77 0.41
CA ALA A 77 13.81 13.90 -0.66
C ALA A 77 13.75 15.25 -1.37
N ASP A 78 12.56 15.86 -1.47
CA ASP A 78 12.34 17.17 -2.07
C ASP A 78 11.48 18.09 -1.17
N PRO A 79 12.12 18.74 -0.18
CA PRO A 79 11.42 19.70 0.67
C PRO A 79 10.98 20.98 -0.05
N GLN A 80 11.55 21.28 -1.23
CA GLN A 80 11.23 22.50 -1.99
C GLN A 80 9.84 22.39 -2.61
N ASP A 81 9.48 21.20 -3.10
CA ASP A 81 8.18 20.91 -3.70
C ASP A 81 7.14 20.41 -2.70
N LYS A 82 7.43 20.49 -1.38
CA LYS A 82 6.56 19.99 -0.31
C LYS A 82 5.09 20.37 -0.48
N ALA A 83 4.78 21.64 -0.76
CA ALA A 83 3.38 22.09 -0.86
C ALA A 83 2.63 21.44 -2.04
N ALA A 84 3.30 21.27 -3.18
CA ALA A 84 2.74 20.61 -4.35
C ALA A 84 2.57 19.10 -4.12
N LEU A 85 3.57 18.47 -3.49
CA LEU A 85 3.51 17.07 -3.09
C LEU A 85 2.39 16.80 -2.08
N GLU A 86 2.26 17.62 -1.03
CA GLU A 86 1.17 17.49 -0.05
C GLU A 86 -0.20 17.66 -0.72
N THR A 87 -0.36 18.65 -1.60
CA THR A 87 -1.63 18.88 -2.31
C THR A 87 -2.03 17.69 -3.18
N SER A 88 -1.09 17.16 -3.96
CA SER A 88 -1.35 16.04 -4.86
C SER A 88 -1.50 14.70 -4.12
N GLY A 89 -0.63 14.45 -3.14
CA GLY A 89 -0.65 13.24 -2.32
C GLY A 89 -1.90 13.15 -1.46
N GLN A 90 -2.32 14.23 -0.79
CA GLN A 90 -3.53 14.22 0.01
C GLN A 90 -4.80 14.04 -0.82
N ARG A 91 -4.84 14.60 -2.03
CA ARG A 91 -5.94 14.34 -2.97
C ARG A 91 -6.05 12.84 -3.29
N TYR A 92 -4.94 12.17 -3.58
CA TYR A 92 -4.95 10.74 -3.90
C TYR A 92 -5.30 9.86 -2.69
N ILE A 93 -4.77 10.19 -1.51
CA ILE A 93 -5.12 9.52 -0.25
C ILE A 93 -6.63 9.66 0.04
N GLY A 94 -7.21 10.83 -0.25
CA GLY A 94 -8.66 11.07 -0.18
C GLY A 94 -9.44 10.11 -1.08
N GLN A 95 -9.05 10.00 -2.35
CA GLN A 95 -9.69 9.07 -3.31
C GLN A 95 -9.63 7.62 -2.84
N LEU A 96 -8.52 7.17 -2.26
CA LEU A 96 -8.40 5.81 -1.72
C LEU A 96 -9.30 5.58 -0.51
N THR A 97 -9.44 6.60 0.34
CA THR A 97 -10.35 6.57 1.50
C THR A 97 -11.82 6.51 1.04
N GLU A 98 -12.17 7.25 -0.01
CA GLU A 98 -13.51 7.20 -0.61
C GLU A 98 -13.81 5.81 -1.20
N ILE A 99 -12.86 5.21 -1.92
CA ILE A 99 -12.99 3.85 -2.48
C ILE A 99 -13.14 2.82 -1.36
N ASP A 100 -12.36 2.91 -0.28
CA ASP A 100 -12.49 2.03 0.88
C ASP A 100 -13.88 2.13 1.52
N GLY A 101 -14.36 3.35 1.74
CA GLY A 101 -15.71 3.61 2.27
C GLY A 101 -16.81 3.07 1.36
N TRP A 102 -16.69 3.30 0.04
CA TRP A 102 -17.62 2.79 -0.96
C TRP A 102 -17.63 1.25 -1.00
N ALA A 103 -16.46 0.62 -0.98
CA ALA A 103 -16.33 -0.83 -1.03
C ALA A 103 -16.96 -1.46 0.21
N LYS A 104 -16.67 -0.94 1.41
CA LYS A 104 -17.30 -1.37 2.66
C LYS A 104 -18.83 -1.23 2.59
N LYS A 105 -19.34 -0.08 2.15
CA LYS A 105 -20.78 0.14 2.03
C LYS A 105 -21.43 -0.82 1.03
N THR A 106 -20.80 -1.06 -0.12
CA THR A 106 -21.35 -1.92 -1.18
C THR A 106 -21.34 -3.38 -0.77
N VAL A 107 -20.23 -3.86 -0.19
CA VAL A 107 -20.09 -5.26 0.21
C VAL A 107 -20.93 -5.58 1.45
N TYR A 108 -20.85 -4.76 2.51
CA TYR A 108 -21.60 -4.99 3.75
C TYR A 108 -23.06 -4.54 3.67
N GLY A 109 -23.38 -3.54 2.84
CA GLY A 109 -24.76 -3.11 2.57
C GLY A 109 -25.55 -4.14 1.77
N ASN A 110 -24.90 -4.88 0.87
CA ASN A 110 -25.54 -5.94 0.09
C ASN A 110 -25.72 -7.25 0.88
N SER A 111 -24.98 -7.48 1.96
CA SER A 111 -25.19 -8.66 2.83
C SER A 111 -26.46 -8.59 3.68
N ALA A 112 -27.04 -7.40 3.91
CA ALA A 112 -28.30 -7.24 4.63
C ALA A 112 -29.55 -7.59 3.78
N GLY A 113 -29.40 -7.80 2.46
CA GLY A 113 -30.49 -8.08 1.53
C GLY A 113 -30.69 -9.56 1.16
N LYS A 114 -29.92 -10.49 1.73
CA LYS A 114 -30.06 -11.93 1.48
C LYS A 114 -30.74 -12.66 2.65
N THR A 115 -31.99 -12.32 2.94
CA THR A 115 -32.90 -13.25 3.61
C THR A 115 -33.55 -14.12 2.53
N GLN A 116 -33.06 -15.35 2.38
CA GLN A 116 -33.82 -16.39 1.66
C GLN A 116 -35.10 -16.67 2.45
N SER A 117 -36.22 -16.08 2.01
CA SER A 117 -37.55 -16.62 2.29
C SER A 117 -37.84 -17.67 1.22
N ALA A 118 -37.62 -18.93 1.56
CA ALA A 118 -38.18 -20.08 0.84
C ALA A 118 -38.23 -21.29 1.77
N HIS A 119 -39.17 -21.26 2.72
CA HIS A 119 -39.76 -22.48 3.28
C HIS A 119 -41.25 -22.26 3.50
N GLN A 120 -42.04 -22.77 2.55
CA GLN A 120 -43.37 -23.36 2.77
C GLN A 120 -43.14 -24.88 2.70
N PRO A 121 -43.89 -25.72 3.45
CA PRO A 121 -45.33 -25.64 3.69
C PRO A 121 -45.77 -25.15 5.07
#